data_AF-A0AA38W9T8-F1
#
_entry.id   AF-A0AA38W9T8-F1
#
_cell.length_a   1.000
_cell.length_b   1.000
_cell.length_c   1.000
_cell.angle_alpha   90.00
_cell.angle_beta   90.00
_cell.angle_gamma   90.00
#
_symmetry.space_group_name_H-M   'P 1'
#
loop_
_entity.id
_entity.type
_entity.pdbx_description
1 polymer ?
#
loop_
_entity_poly.entity_id
_entity_poly.type
_entity_poly.pdbx_seq_one_letter_code
_entity_poly.pdbx_strand_id
1 'polypeptide(L)'
;MEKELEMVRYQRLLLLAGSATAERSAAIELGDLQEADILLKEAEAADSEARKIQPSSEVKEEESDTVPKPFISMELVATLDKNQLAELAASTQMAAP
;
A
#
# COMPACT_ATOMS: atom_id res chain seq x y z
N MET A 1 -18.47 -12.83 12.49
CA MET A 1 -17.96 -11.70 13.29
C MET A 1 -16.47 -11.79 13.61
N GLU A 2 -15.96 -12.76 14.38
CA GLU A 2 -14.50 -12.83 14.68
C GLU A 2 -13.64 -13.05 13.44
N LYS A 3 -14.00 -13.99 12.57
CA LYS A 3 -13.30 -14.26 11.30
C LYS A 3 -13.29 -13.05 10.35
N GLU A 4 -14.40 -12.33 10.24
CA GLU A 4 -14.51 -11.12 9.42
C GLU A 4 -13.66 -9.98 10.02
N LEU A 5 -13.61 -9.86 11.34
CA LEU A 5 -12.79 -8.86 12.01
C LEU A 5 -11.29 -9.12 11.81
N GLU A 6 -10.85 -10.37 11.90
CA GLU A 6 -9.46 -10.75 11.61
C GLU A 6 -9.07 -10.46 10.17
N MET A 7 -9.97 -10.71 9.23
CA MET A 7 -9.79 -10.42 7.82
C MET A 7 -9.71 -8.92 7.53
N VAL A 8 -10.60 -8.10 8.11
CA VAL A 8 -10.53 -6.63 7.99
C VAL A 8 -9.21 -6.11 8.58
N ARG A 9 -8.76 -6.67 9.71
CA ARG A 9 -7.45 -6.35 10.29
C ARG A 9 -6.31 -6.73 9.35
N TYR A 10 -6.35 -7.92 8.77
CA TYR A 10 -5.36 -8.38 7.81
C TYR A 10 -5.28 -7.47 6.58
N GLN A 11 -6.41 -7.15 5.95
CA GLN A 11 -6.50 -6.21 4.83
C GLN A 11 -5.96 -4.82 5.20
N ARG A 12 -6.32 -4.32 6.39
CA ARG A 12 -5.77 -3.06 6.90
C ARG A 12 -4.25 -3.10 7.00
N LEU A 13 -3.66 -4.17 7.52
CA LEU A 13 -2.21 -4.28 7.64
C LEU A 13 -1.52 -4.32 6.27
N LEU A 14 -2.12 -5.00 5.27
CA LEU A 14 -1.61 -4.97 3.89
C LEU A 14 -1.64 -3.57 3.29
N LEU A 15 -2.73 -2.81 3.53
CA LEU A 15 -2.82 -1.41 3.09
C LEU A 15 -1.73 -0.54 3.74
N LEU A 16 -1.50 -0.69 5.04
CA LEU A 16 -0.44 0.05 5.75
C LEU A 16 0.96 -0.29 5.21
N ALA A 17 1.26 -1.58 5.02
CA ALA A 17 2.55 -2.00 4.49
C ALA A 17 2.78 -1.47 3.07
N GLY A 18 1.76 -1.58 2.21
CA GLY A 18 1.78 -1.08 0.84
C GLY A 18 1.94 0.44 0.78
N SER A 19 1.20 1.20 1.58
CA SER A 19 1.30 2.66 1.61
C SER A 19 2.66 3.12 2.11
N ALA A 20 3.15 2.57 3.24
CA ALA A 20 4.45 2.94 3.79
C ALA A 20 5.59 2.62 2.81
N THR A 21 5.48 1.51 2.06
CA THR A 21 6.44 1.17 1.00
C THR A 21 6.43 2.18 -0.14
N ALA A 22 5.25 2.63 -0.58
CA ALA A 22 5.13 3.63 -1.64
C ALA A 22 5.68 4.99 -1.20
N GLU A 23 5.34 5.45 0.00
CA GLU A 23 5.87 6.70 0.58
C GLU A 23 7.38 6.63 0.76
N ARG A 24 7.93 5.47 1.17
CA ARG A 24 9.38 5.28 1.29
C ARG A 24 10.09 5.48 -0.03
N SER A 25 9.53 4.97 -1.14
CA SER A 25 10.12 5.16 -2.47
C SER A 25 10.17 6.64 -2.84
N ALA A 26 9.10 7.40 -2.58
CA ALA A 26 9.07 8.84 -2.80
C ALA A 26 10.10 9.57 -1.93
N ALA A 27 10.20 9.24 -0.64
CA ALA A 27 11.19 9.82 0.26
C ALA A 27 12.64 9.60 -0.23
N ILE A 28 12.94 8.41 -0.77
CA ILE A 28 14.26 8.13 -1.37
C ILE A 28 14.50 9.01 -2.60
N GLU A 29 13.52 9.12 -3.50
CA GLU A 29 13.62 9.94 -4.71
C GLU A 29 13.82 11.43 -4.39
N LEU A 30 13.23 11.90 -3.29
CA LEU A 30 13.35 13.27 -2.79
C LEU A 30 14.59 13.50 -1.92
N GLY A 31 15.36 12.45 -1.60
CA GLY A 31 16.57 12.51 -0.78
C GLY A 31 16.34 12.59 0.73
N ASP A 32 15.12 12.35 1.21
CA ASP A 32 14.81 12.26 2.64
C ASP A 32 15.06 10.84 3.16
N LEU A 33 16.33 10.54 3.41
CA LEU A 33 16.76 9.23 3.88
C LEU A 33 16.31 8.92 5.31
N GLN A 34 16.05 9.94 6.13
CA GLN A 34 15.56 9.75 7.49
C GLN A 34 14.12 9.27 7.47
N GLU A 35 13.27 9.95 6.68
CA GLU A 35 11.88 9.54 6.50
C GLU A 35 11.79 8.15 5.85
N ALA A 36 12.65 7.86 4.87
CA ALA A 36 12.71 6.54 4.24
C ALA A 36 13.04 5.39 5.22
N ASP A 37 13.87 5.63 6.25
CA ASP A 37 14.17 4.64 7.28
C ASP A 37 13.02 4.45 8.29
N ILE A 38 12.30 5.53 8.60
CA ILE A 38 11.08 5.46 9.43
C ILE A 38 10.02 4.62 8.72
N LEU A 39 9.72 4.96 7.46
CA LEU A 39 8.71 4.28 6.66
C LEU A 39 9.07 2.80 6.40
N LEU A 40 10.36 2.46 6.30
CA LEU A 40 10.79 1.07 6.23
C LEU A 40 10.35 0.29 7.48
N LYS A 41 10.60 0.84 8.66
CA LYS A 41 10.23 0.19 9.94
C LYS A 41 8.72 0.05 10.07
N GLU A 42 7.95 1.03 9.60
CA GLU A 42 6.49 0.96 9.59
C GLU A 42 5.98 -0.14 8.67
N ALA A 43 6.51 -0.22 7.44
CA ALA A 43 6.17 -1.27 6.49
C ALA A 43 6.49 -2.65 7.06
N GLU A 44 7.70 -2.85 7.60
CA GLU A 44 8.15 -4.10 8.20
C GLU A 44 7.30 -4.52 9.42
N ALA A 45 6.91 -3.56 10.27
CA ALA A 45 6.05 -3.82 11.42
C ALA A 45 4.65 -4.29 10.98
N ALA A 46 4.04 -3.61 10.01
CA ALA A 46 2.74 -3.97 9.47
C ALA A 46 2.78 -5.36 8.80
N ASP A 47 3.81 -5.64 8.00
CA ASP A 47 4.03 -6.94 7.35
C ASP A 47 4.21 -8.07 8.37
N SER A 48 5.00 -7.82 9.42
CA SER A 48 5.24 -8.79 10.49
C SER A 48 3.95 -9.13 11.24
N GLU A 49 3.09 -8.14 11.50
CA GLU A 49 1.78 -8.38 12.10
C GLU A 49 0.83 -9.11 11.15
N ALA A 50 0.80 -8.73 9.87
CA ALA A 50 -0.04 -9.37 8.86
C ALA A 50 0.27 -10.87 8.73
N ARG A 51 1.56 -11.24 8.78
CA ARG A 51 2.00 -12.64 8.74
C ARG A 51 1.50 -13.46 9.92
N LYS A 52 1.31 -12.86 11.10
CA LYS A 52 0.83 -13.56 12.31
C LYS A 52 -0.66 -13.89 12.23
N ILE A 53 -1.44 -13.05 11.57
CA ILE A 53 -2.89 -13.17 11.46
C ILE A 53 -3.36 -13.57 10.06
N GLN A 54 -2.43 -14.04 9.22
CA GLN A 54 -2.73 -14.35 7.83
C GLN A 54 -3.82 -15.43 7.75
N PRO A 55 -4.94 -15.18 7.04
CA PRO A 55 -5.99 -16.18 6.86
C PRO A 55 -5.45 -17.43 6.16
N SER A 56 -6.03 -18.60 6.46
CA SER A 56 -5.72 -19.85 5.75
C SER A 56 -5.99 -19.70 4.24
N SER A 57 -5.28 -20.48 3.42
CA SER A 57 -5.24 -20.35 1.96
C SER A 57 -6.61 -20.41 1.26
N GLU A 58 -7.62 -21.06 1.84
CA GLU A 58 -8.97 -21.15 1.28
C GLU A 58 -9.75 -19.81 1.33
N VAL A 59 -9.32 -18.85 2.15
CA VAL A 59 -9.93 -17.50 2.25
C VAL A 59 -9.21 -16.49 1.34
N LYS A 60 -8.01 -16.82 0.85
CA LYS A 60 -7.14 -15.88 0.11
C LYS A 60 -7.63 -15.56 -1.30
N GLU A 61 -8.34 -16.48 -1.97
CA GLU A 61 -8.69 -16.32 -3.39
C GLU A 61 -9.91 -15.41 -3.61
N GLU A 62 -10.92 -15.44 -2.75
CA GLU A 62 -12.16 -14.68 -2.96
C GLU A 62 -12.07 -13.19 -2.55
N GLU A 63 -11.10 -12.82 -1.71
CA GLU A 63 -11.03 -11.48 -1.10
C GLU A 63 -9.71 -10.74 -1.34
N SER A 64 -8.74 -11.35 -2.04
CA SER A 64 -7.55 -10.64 -2.50
C SER A 64 -7.86 -9.51 -3.50
N ASP A 65 -9.06 -9.52 -4.07
CA ASP A 65 -9.57 -8.47 -4.95
C ASP A 65 -9.97 -7.18 -4.21
N THR A 66 -10.03 -7.16 -2.87
CA THR A 66 -10.43 -5.97 -2.10
C THR A 66 -9.27 -5.01 -1.81
N VAL A 67 -8.03 -5.49 -1.87
CA VAL A 67 -6.84 -4.66 -1.62
C VAL A 67 -6.28 -4.19 -2.97
N PRO A 68 -6.15 -2.87 -3.21
CA PRO A 68 -5.59 -2.36 -4.45
C PRO A 68 -4.19 -2.91 -4.71
N LYS A 69 -3.92 -3.32 -5.95
CA LYS A 69 -2.59 -3.82 -6.36
C LYS A 69 -1.53 -2.71 -6.47
N PRO A 70 -1.82 -1.51 -7.01
CA PRO A 70 -0.86 -0.40 -6.99
C PRO A 70 -1.10 0.52 -5.79
N PHE A 71 -0.02 0.79 -5.04
CA PHE A 71 0.05 1.89 -4.08
C PHE A 71 0.87 3.03 -4.67
N ILE A 72 0.38 4.25 -4.53
CA ILE A 72 1.05 5.47 -5.00
C ILE A 72 1.19 6.40 -3.81
N SER A 73 2.39 6.92 -3.60
CA SER A 73 2.68 7.91 -2.57
C SER A 73 1.90 9.21 -2.82
N MET A 74 1.31 9.76 -1.76
CA MET A 74 0.69 11.08 -1.84
C MET A 74 1.73 12.20 -1.98
N GLU A 75 2.92 12.02 -1.41
CA GLU A 75 4.03 12.93 -1.60
C GLU A 75 4.41 12.99 -3.09
N LEU A 76 4.54 11.84 -3.76
CA LEU A 76 4.75 11.79 -5.20
C LEU A 76 3.62 12.53 -5.94
N VAL A 77 2.36 12.21 -5.66
CA VAL A 77 1.19 12.88 -6.28
C VAL A 77 1.24 14.40 -6.11
N ALA A 78 1.66 14.91 -4.95
CA ALA A 78 1.74 16.33 -4.65
C ALA A 78 2.85 17.05 -5.45
N THR A 79 3.86 16.33 -5.91
CA THR A 79 4.99 16.89 -6.67
C THR A 79 4.77 16.92 -8.19
N LEU A 80 3.74 16.23 -8.70
CA LEU A 80 3.49 16.11 -10.14
C LEU A 80 2.63 17.27 -10.67
N ASP A 81 2.93 17.70 -11.90
CA ASP A 81 2.08 18.62 -12.65
C ASP A 81 0.85 17.93 -13.26
N LYS A 82 -0.05 18.71 -13.87
CA LYS A 82 -1.29 18.18 -14.47
C LYS A 82 -1.06 17.12 -15.55
N ASN A 83 -0.03 17.29 -16.39
CA ASN A 83 0.23 16.35 -17.48
C ASN A 83 0.81 15.05 -16.91
N GLN A 84 1.75 15.16 -15.96
CA GLN A 84 2.33 14.03 -15.26
C GLN A 84 1.29 13.24 -14.45
N LEU A 85 0.35 13.94 -13.80
CA LEU A 85 -0.79 13.31 -13.12
C LEU A 85 -1.71 12.53 -14.07
N ALA A 86 -1.96 13.08 -15.27
CA ALA A 86 -2.75 12.39 -16.29
C ALA A 86 -2.05 11.12 -16.82
N GLU A 87 -0.72 11.19 -17.01
CA GLU A 87 0.10 10.03 -17.39
C GLU A 87 0.12 8.96 -16.28
N LEU A 88 0.31 9.37 -15.03
CA LEU A 88 0.26 8.48 -13.87
C LEU A 88 -1.09 7.76 -13.78
N ALA A 89 -2.20 8.49 -13.90
CA ALA A 89 -3.55 7.92 -13.89
C ALA A 89 -3.79 6.92 -15.04
N ALA A 90 -3.23 7.18 -16.23
CA ALA A 90 -3.34 6.26 -17.37
C ALA A 90 -2.52 4.96 -17.17
N SER A 91 -1.37 5.04 -16.49
CA SER A 91 -0.47 3.91 -16.25
C SER A 91 -0.98 2.87 -15.25
N THR A 92 -1.89 3.27 -14.35
CA THR A 92 -2.32 2.44 -13.20
C THR A 92 -3.52 1.56 -13.50
N GLN A 93 -3.95 1.47 -14.78
CA GLN A 93 -5.19 0.81 -15.18
C GLN A 93 -6.38 1.23 -14.30
N MET A 94 -6.41 2.50 -13.89
CA MET A 94 -7.66 3.14 -13.47
C MET A 94 -8.52 3.27 -14.73
N ALA A 95 -9.08 2.16 -15.20
CA ALA A 95 -10.07 2.19 -16.25
C ALA A 95 -11.16 3.16 -15.80
N ALA A 96 -11.36 4.22 -16.58
CA ALA A 96 -12.51 5.10 -16.43
C ALA A 96 -13.80 4.26 -16.40
N PRO A 97 -14.84 4.70 -15.67
CA PRO A 97 -16.06 3.92 -15.42
C PRO A 97 -16.77 3.44 -16.70
#